data_AF-A0A8T9ZZ07-F1
#
_entry.id   AF-A0A8T9ZZ07-F1
#
_cell.length_a   1.000
_cell.length_b   1.000
_cell.length_c   1.000
_cell.angle_alpha   90.00
_cell.angle_beta   90.00
_cell.angle_gamma   90.00
#
_symmetry.space_group_name_H-M   'P 1'
#
loop_
_entity.id
_entity.type
_entity.pdbx_description
1 polymer ?
#
loop_
_entity_poly.entity_id
_entity_poly.type
_entity_poly.pdbx_seq_one_letter_code
_entity_poly.pdbx_strand_id
1 'polypeptide(L)'
;MVGALIVLLVGWIVGRLLGRIVTMVLKKADIGRFVPSGEDDGRGDTDDGKGVGLSRGLGKLVKYYVYFIAVLAAAEILAIPMLTELLSDVGTYLPAIFGAVLILLLGLVVGRILEDIIADLISGFGFDLHLEGTPLERITGRRGIGGLIGQVVALYVYFIALLAAADTLNITILSNLLNTITVYIPQLIGGAAVLLAGIWLGDWLGTQIAETDRKRLTDYVGLGVKAIVYYLVITMALQTAGFNASILNTLFVIAMTALFGSLALAFIIAAGVGGALGSKDYIADNIADWMREARRSASFEDEDSDMSGESGFEPPSD
;
A
#
# COMPACT_ATOMS: atom_id res chain seq x y z
N MET A 1 32.09 -38.74 35.17
CA MET A 1 32.58 -39.57 34.04
C MET A 1 31.60 -40.67 33.64
N VAL A 2 31.33 -41.68 34.49
CA VAL A 2 30.41 -42.80 34.15
C VAL A 2 28.97 -42.32 33.84
N GLY A 3 28.44 -41.37 34.60
CA GLY A 3 27.10 -40.79 34.34
C GLY A 3 26.98 -40.13 32.96
N ALA A 4 28.01 -39.39 32.52
CA ALA A 4 28.03 -38.74 31.22
C ALA A 4 28.05 -39.75 30.05
N LEU A 5 28.79 -40.86 30.22
CA LEU A 5 28.81 -41.96 29.24
C LEU A 5 27.45 -42.64 29.10
N ILE A 6 26.76 -42.86 30.22
CA ILE A 6 25.40 -43.46 30.22
C ILE A 6 24.43 -42.53 29.50
N VAL A 7 24.46 -41.23 29.78
CA VAL A 7 23.57 -40.24 29.15
C VAL A 7 23.82 -40.15 27.64
N LEU A 8 25.08 -40.14 27.18
CA LEU A 8 25.38 -40.17 25.75
C LEU A 8 24.87 -41.44 25.06
N LEU A 9 25.02 -42.60 25.71
CA LEU A 9 24.58 -43.87 25.16
C LEU A 9 23.04 -43.93 25.05
N VAL A 10 22.34 -43.52 26.11
CA VAL A 10 20.87 -43.44 26.14
C VAL A 10 20.38 -42.44 25.09
N GLY A 11 20.95 -41.24 25.06
CA GLY A 11 20.63 -40.23 24.06
C GLY A 11 20.82 -40.73 22.64
N TRP A 12 21.85 -41.55 22.40
CA TRP A 12 22.10 -42.09 21.08
C TRP A 12 21.08 -43.12 20.60
N ILE A 13 20.63 -43.98 21.50
CA ILE A 13 19.54 -44.93 21.27
C ILE A 13 18.22 -44.19 21.06
N VAL A 14 17.90 -43.25 21.95
CA VAL A 14 16.64 -42.50 21.94
C VAL A 14 16.52 -41.64 20.68
N GLY A 15 17.59 -40.94 20.27
CA GLY A 15 17.58 -40.13 19.05
C GLY A 15 17.35 -40.96 17.78
N ARG A 16 17.90 -42.17 17.72
CA ARG A 16 17.67 -43.10 16.59
C ARG A 16 16.25 -43.68 16.58
N LEU A 17 15.63 -43.80 17.76
CA LEU A 17 14.26 -44.29 17.89
C LEU A 17 13.25 -43.18 17.54
N LEU A 18 13.42 -41.98 18.13
CA LEU A 18 12.57 -40.82 17.85
C LEU A 18 12.63 -40.39 16.39
N GLY A 19 13.81 -40.36 15.77
CA GLY A 19 13.92 -40.06 14.33
C GLY A 19 13.15 -41.06 13.46
N ARG A 20 13.11 -42.34 13.83
CA ARG A 20 12.29 -43.36 13.15
C ARG A 20 10.80 -43.14 13.36
N ILE A 21 10.37 -42.81 14.58
CA ILE A 21 8.96 -42.53 14.88
C ILE A 21 8.49 -41.30 14.10
N VAL A 22 9.26 -40.22 14.13
CA VAL A 22 8.93 -38.98 13.42
C VAL A 22 8.82 -39.21 11.92
N THR A 23 9.80 -39.89 11.30
CA THR A 23 9.71 -40.23 9.87
C THR A 23 8.53 -41.15 9.55
N MET A 24 8.16 -42.05 10.46
CA MET A 24 7.01 -42.95 10.29
C MET A 24 5.68 -42.21 10.41
N VAL A 25 5.56 -41.27 11.34
CA VAL A 25 4.38 -40.39 11.50
C VAL A 25 4.25 -39.46 10.29
N LEU A 26 5.36 -38.84 9.83
CA LEU A 26 5.39 -37.98 8.65
C LEU A 26 4.99 -38.72 7.37
N LYS A 27 5.47 -39.96 7.18
CA LYS A 27 5.06 -40.80 6.03
C LYS A 27 3.59 -41.20 6.09
N LYS A 28 3.07 -41.45 7.30
CA LYS A 28 1.67 -41.87 7.51
C LYS A 28 0.68 -40.69 7.49
N ALA A 29 1.16 -39.46 7.71
CA ALA A 29 0.35 -38.24 7.68
C ALA A 29 0.00 -37.75 6.27
N ASP A 30 0.48 -38.44 5.23
CA ASP A 30 0.13 -38.20 3.82
C ASP A 30 0.08 -36.71 3.41
N ILE A 31 1.16 -35.98 3.76
CA ILE A 31 1.41 -34.60 3.30
C ILE A 31 1.79 -34.60 1.79
N GLY A 32 1.92 -35.78 1.17
CA GLY A 32 2.21 -35.95 -0.26
C GLY A 32 1.11 -35.43 -1.19
N ARG A 33 -0.12 -35.23 -0.71
CA ARG A 33 -1.25 -34.72 -1.53
C ARG A 33 -1.32 -33.20 -1.71
N PHE A 34 -0.56 -32.43 -0.93
CA PHE A 34 -0.57 -30.95 -1.01
C PHE A 34 0.63 -30.36 -1.76
N VAL A 35 1.48 -31.21 -2.34
CA VAL A 35 2.57 -30.80 -3.21
C VAL A 35 2.30 -31.40 -4.59
N PRO A 36 1.75 -30.62 -5.54
CA PRO A 36 1.60 -31.05 -6.92
C PRO A 36 2.97 -31.46 -7.46
N SER A 37 3.08 -32.72 -7.86
CA SER A 37 4.18 -33.23 -8.67
C SER A 37 4.17 -32.42 -9.97
N GLY A 38 5.07 -31.47 -10.11
CA GLY A 38 5.30 -30.81 -11.40
C GLY A 38 5.62 -31.88 -12.45
N GLU A 39 4.93 -31.81 -13.58
CA GLU A 39 5.06 -32.72 -14.71
C GLU A 39 6.52 -33.03 -15.05
N ASP A 40 6.76 -34.32 -15.16
CA ASP A 40 8.06 -34.98 -15.28
C ASP A 40 8.53 -34.88 -16.74
N ASP A 41 9.49 -34.00 -17.00
CA ASP A 41 10.16 -33.94 -18.31
C ASP A 41 11.23 -35.03 -18.32
N GLY A 42 10.87 -36.18 -18.89
CA GLY A 42 11.56 -37.47 -18.78
C GLY A 42 13.03 -37.47 -19.20
N ARG A 43 13.92 -37.16 -18.24
CA ARG A 43 15.36 -37.41 -18.34
C ARG A 43 16.01 -37.51 -16.97
N GLY A 44 16.31 -38.74 -16.56
CA GLY A 44 17.28 -39.02 -15.50
C GLY A 44 16.72 -39.87 -14.37
N ASP A 45 17.12 -41.13 -14.39
CA ASP A 45 16.92 -42.12 -13.33
C ASP A 45 17.60 -41.65 -12.03
N THR A 46 16.87 -40.92 -11.20
CA THR A 46 17.10 -40.78 -9.76
C THR A 46 15.76 -40.87 -9.02
N ASP A 47 15.43 -42.09 -8.65
CA ASP A 47 14.40 -42.46 -7.67
C ASP A 47 14.67 -41.79 -6.30
N ASP A 48 14.24 -40.54 -6.13
CA ASP A 48 14.03 -39.95 -4.80
C ASP A 48 13.02 -38.78 -4.91
N GLY A 49 11.74 -39.13 -4.80
CA GLY A 49 10.61 -38.20 -4.86
C GLY A 49 10.79 -36.97 -3.97
N LYS A 50 10.47 -35.80 -4.52
CA LYS A 50 10.61 -34.49 -3.88
C LYS A 50 9.89 -34.36 -2.51
N GLY A 51 8.87 -35.18 -2.23
CA GLY A 51 8.22 -35.30 -0.90
C GLY A 51 8.97 -36.18 0.12
N VAL A 52 9.85 -37.06 -0.33
CA VAL A 52 10.70 -37.92 0.51
C VAL A 52 11.90 -37.14 1.06
N GLY A 53 12.37 -36.12 0.34
CA GLY A 53 13.47 -35.27 0.77
C GLY A 53 13.18 -34.48 2.06
N LEU A 54 11.99 -33.87 2.14
CA LEU A 54 11.61 -33.01 3.27
C LEU A 54 11.33 -33.80 4.55
N SER A 55 10.62 -34.92 4.43
CA SER A 55 10.35 -35.84 5.56
C SER A 55 11.63 -36.49 6.09
N ARG A 56 12.56 -36.85 5.20
CA ARG A 56 13.89 -37.35 5.55
C ARG A 56 14.76 -36.25 6.18
N GLY A 57 14.63 -35.00 5.72
CA GLY A 57 15.25 -33.81 6.31
C GLY A 57 14.79 -33.57 7.74
N LEU A 58 13.48 -33.52 7.96
CA LEU A 58 12.87 -33.37 9.30
C LEU A 58 13.28 -34.50 10.26
N GLY A 59 13.28 -35.75 9.77
CA GLY A 59 13.75 -36.90 10.56
C GLY A 59 15.22 -36.81 10.96
N LYS A 60 16.08 -36.31 10.06
CA LYS A 60 17.49 -36.04 10.38
C LYS A 60 17.61 -34.94 11.43
N LEU A 61 16.86 -33.84 11.29
CA LEU A 61 16.88 -32.72 12.24
C LEU A 61 16.50 -33.16 13.65
N VAL A 62 15.41 -33.92 13.83
CA VAL A 62 15.01 -34.42 15.15
C VAL A 62 16.08 -35.35 15.74
N LYS A 63 16.66 -36.23 14.92
CA LYS A 63 17.75 -37.11 15.38
C LYS A 63 18.95 -36.30 15.90
N TYR A 64 19.37 -35.27 15.17
CA TYR A 64 20.46 -34.39 15.60
C TYR A 64 20.10 -33.56 16.84
N TYR A 65 18.85 -33.10 16.97
CA TYR A 65 18.35 -32.42 18.17
C TYR A 65 18.48 -33.30 19.42
N VAL A 66 18.04 -34.55 19.34
CA VAL A 66 18.12 -35.47 20.48
C VAL A 66 19.58 -35.79 20.84
N TYR A 67 20.47 -35.93 19.86
CA TYR A 67 21.91 -36.03 20.14
C TYR A 67 22.45 -34.78 20.82
N PHE A 68 22.04 -33.59 20.36
CA PHE A 68 22.47 -32.33 20.94
C PHE A 68 22.07 -32.22 22.42
N ILE A 69 20.81 -32.53 22.76
CA ILE A 69 20.34 -32.56 24.15
C ILE A 69 21.12 -33.58 25.00
N ALA A 70 21.43 -34.74 24.44
CA ALA A 70 22.23 -35.75 25.13
C ALA A 70 23.67 -35.27 25.41
N VAL A 71 24.28 -34.55 24.46
CA VAL A 71 25.61 -33.95 24.64
C VAL A 71 25.56 -32.82 25.67
N LEU A 72 24.52 -31.97 25.63
CA LEU A 72 24.30 -30.91 26.63
C LEU A 72 24.18 -31.49 28.05
N ALA A 73 23.33 -32.51 28.23
CA ALA A 73 23.18 -33.19 29.51
C ALA A 73 24.46 -33.89 29.98
N ALA A 74 25.24 -34.45 29.05
CA ALA A 74 26.55 -35.02 29.37
C ALA A 74 27.57 -33.94 29.79
N ALA A 75 27.58 -32.77 29.14
CA ALA A 75 28.43 -31.63 29.48
C ALA A 75 28.10 -31.07 30.88
N GLU A 76 26.81 -31.03 31.23
CA GLU A 76 26.33 -30.66 32.56
C GLU A 76 26.84 -31.63 33.64
N ILE A 77 26.77 -32.94 33.38
CA ILE A 77 27.30 -33.98 34.29
C ILE A 77 28.84 -33.91 34.41
N LEU A 78 29.53 -33.48 33.36
CA LEU A 78 30.97 -33.27 33.38
C LEU A 78 31.38 -31.97 34.09
N ALA A 79 30.42 -31.12 34.48
CA ALA A 79 30.61 -29.86 35.18
C ALA A 79 31.60 -28.93 34.46
N ILE A 80 31.44 -28.78 33.14
CA ILE A 80 32.23 -27.85 32.31
C ILE A 80 31.36 -26.61 32.00
N PRO A 81 31.33 -25.59 32.88
CA PRO A 81 30.35 -24.50 32.82
C PRO A 81 30.38 -23.73 31.50
N MET A 82 31.58 -23.40 31.01
CA MET A 82 31.75 -22.71 29.71
C MET A 82 31.13 -23.49 28.54
N LEU A 83 31.24 -24.82 28.56
CA LEU A 83 30.69 -25.67 27.50
C LEU A 83 29.17 -25.76 27.64
N THR A 84 28.65 -25.90 28.86
CA THR A 84 27.22 -25.97 29.13
C THR A 84 26.50 -24.68 28.74
N GLU A 85 27.06 -23.50 29.05
CA GLU A 85 26.48 -22.21 28.66
C GLU A 85 26.40 -22.07 27.13
N LEU A 86 27.49 -22.36 26.41
CA LEU A 86 27.50 -22.31 24.94
C LEU A 86 26.53 -23.31 24.29
N LEU A 87 26.44 -24.54 24.81
CA LEU A 87 25.46 -25.51 24.29
C LEU A 87 24.02 -25.15 24.70
N SER A 88 23.81 -24.54 25.85
CA SER A 88 22.48 -24.08 26.27
C SER A 88 21.98 -23.00 25.31
N ASP A 89 22.81 -21.98 25.04
CA ASP A 89 22.49 -20.91 24.10
C ASP A 89 22.17 -21.47 22.71
N VAL A 90 23.03 -22.32 22.16
CA VAL A 90 22.77 -22.99 20.87
C VAL A 90 21.48 -23.81 20.92
N GLY A 91 21.21 -24.51 22.03
CA GLY A 91 20.02 -25.32 22.24
C GLY A 91 18.72 -24.55 22.15
N THR A 92 18.71 -23.27 22.53
CA THR A 92 17.52 -22.40 22.42
C THR A 92 17.15 -22.06 20.97
N TYR A 93 18.13 -22.02 20.06
CA TYR A 93 17.87 -21.75 18.63
C TYR A 93 17.28 -22.95 17.89
N LEU A 94 17.48 -24.19 18.37
CA LEU A 94 17.02 -25.38 17.65
C LEU A 94 15.49 -25.46 17.53
N PRO A 95 14.69 -25.24 18.61
CA PRO A 95 13.24 -25.13 18.51
C PRO A 95 12.77 -24.00 17.58
N ALA A 96 13.45 -22.85 17.62
CA ALA A 96 13.15 -21.71 16.75
C ALA A 96 13.36 -22.05 15.27
N ILE A 97 14.46 -22.72 14.93
CA ILE A 97 14.73 -23.20 13.57
C ILE A 97 13.63 -24.16 13.10
N PHE A 98 13.18 -25.06 13.96
CA PHE A 98 12.08 -25.97 13.63
C PHE A 98 10.78 -25.21 13.36
N GLY A 99 10.43 -24.25 14.22
CA GLY A 99 9.26 -23.38 14.04
C GLY A 99 9.31 -22.61 12.72
N ALA A 100 10.45 -22.01 12.39
CA ALA A 100 10.63 -21.27 11.16
C ALA A 100 10.55 -22.13 9.90
N VAL A 101 11.14 -23.33 9.91
CA VAL A 101 10.99 -24.28 8.79
C VAL A 101 9.53 -24.66 8.60
N LEU A 102 8.81 -24.92 9.70
CA LEU A 102 7.38 -25.23 9.64
C LEU A 102 6.56 -24.06 9.08
N ILE A 103 6.85 -22.83 9.53
CA ILE A 103 6.20 -21.60 9.04
C ILE A 103 6.45 -21.42 7.53
N LEU A 104 7.70 -21.56 7.07
CA LEU A 104 8.03 -21.46 5.64
C LEU A 104 7.28 -22.50 4.81
N LEU A 105 7.18 -23.74 5.29
CA LEU A 105 6.44 -24.79 4.61
C LEU A 105 4.94 -24.48 4.52
N LEU A 106 4.35 -24.01 5.61
CA LEU A 106 2.96 -23.57 5.61
C LEU A 106 2.75 -22.40 4.64
N GLY A 107 3.64 -21.41 4.65
CA GLY A 107 3.60 -20.28 3.73
C GLY A 107 3.69 -20.68 2.26
N LEU A 108 4.52 -21.67 1.93
CA LEU A 108 4.61 -22.20 0.56
C LEU A 108 3.31 -22.85 0.09
N VAL A 109 2.64 -23.61 0.98
CA VAL A 109 1.36 -24.25 0.66
C VAL A 109 0.25 -23.20 0.53
N VAL A 110 0.13 -22.30 1.51
CA VAL A 110 -0.89 -21.26 1.52
C VAL A 110 -0.73 -20.30 0.34
N GLY A 111 0.51 -19.92 0.00
CA GLY A 111 0.79 -19.04 -1.13
C GLY A 111 0.33 -19.62 -2.46
N ARG A 112 0.59 -20.91 -2.72
CA ARG A 112 0.11 -21.59 -3.94
C ARG A 112 -1.40 -21.64 -4.04
N ILE A 113 -2.07 -22.00 -2.94
CA ILE A 113 -3.53 -22.05 -2.89
C ILE A 113 -4.12 -20.67 -3.19
N LEU A 114 -3.53 -19.61 -2.63
CA LEU A 114 -3.97 -18.24 -2.88
C LEU A 114 -3.70 -17.78 -4.32
N GLU A 115 -2.58 -18.18 -4.93
CA GLU A 115 -2.30 -17.91 -6.35
C GLU A 115 -3.39 -18.45 -7.26
N ASP A 116 -3.77 -19.73 -7.08
CA ASP A 116 -4.80 -20.37 -7.90
C ASP A 116 -6.17 -19.70 -7.69
N ILE A 117 -6.58 -19.48 -6.43
CA ILE A 117 -7.86 -18.83 -6.10
C ILE A 117 -7.95 -17.44 -6.73
N ILE A 118 -6.88 -16.65 -6.66
CA ILE A 118 -6.89 -15.27 -7.16
C ILE A 118 -6.84 -15.24 -8.68
N ALA A 119 -6.07 -16.15 -9.30
CA ALA A 119 -6.03 -16.28 -10.76
C ALA A 119 -7.41 -16.66 -11.32
N ASP A 120 -8.10 -17.63 -10.70
CA ASP A 120 -9.45 -18.06 -11.07
C ASP A 120 -10.48 -16.95 -10.86
N LEU A 121 -10.38 -16.22 -9.73
CA LEU A 121 -11.30 -15.14 -9.43
C LEU A 121 -11.19 -14.01 -10.47
N ILE A 122 -9.97 -13.61 -10.83
CA ILE A 122 -9.73 -12.51 -11.77
C ILE A 122 -10.09 -12.90 -13.20
N SER A 123 -9.74 -14.12 -13.62
CA SER A 123 -10.15 -14.64 -14.94
C SER A 123 -11.67 -14.79 -15.05
N GLY A 124 -12.33 -15.20 -13.96
CA GLY A 124 -13.80 -15.31 -13.88
C GLY A 124 -14.54 -13.98 -14.01
N PHE A 125 -13.93 -12.85 -13.65
CA PHE A 125 -14.52 -11.52 -13.82
C PHE A 125 -14.48 -10.99 -15.26
N GLY A 126 -13.89 -11.73 -16.21
CA GLY A 126 -13.85 -11.30 -17.61
C GLY A 126 -12.90 -10.12 -17.87
N PHE A 127 -12.00 -9.81 -16.93
CA PHE A 127 -10.82 -8.97 -17.19
C PHE A 127 -9.76 -9.71 -18.01
N ASP A 128 -10.21 -10.54 -18.94
CA ASP A 128 -9.35 -11.04 -20.01
C ASP A 128 -9.24 -9.91 -21.02
N LEU A 129 -8.48 -8.86 -20.64
CA LEU A 129 -7.91 -7.96 -21.62
C LEU A 129 -7.16 -8.89 -22.56
N HIS A 130 -7.71 -9.08 -23.77
CA HIS A 130 -7.02 -9.73 -24.87
C HIS A 130 -5.79 -8.87 -25.15
N LEU A 131 -4.72 -9.18 -24.44
CA LEU A 131 -3.41 -8.54 -24.54
C LEU A 131 -2.67 -9.07 -25.77
N GLU A 132 -3.29 -9.96 -26.55
CA GLU A 132 -2.81 -10.44 -27.85
C GLU A 132 -2.41 -9.24 -28.73
N GLY A 133 -1.12 -9.14 -29.04
CA GLY A 133 -0.55 -8.07 -29.86
C GLY A 133 -0.07 -6.83 -29.10
N THR A 134 -0.15 -6.80 -27.77
CA THR A 134 0.45 -5.72 -26.95
C THR A 134 1.82 -6.12 -26.40
N PRO A 135 2.72 -5.16 -26.08
CA PRO A 135 4.02 -5.46 -25.45
C PRO A 135 3.90 -6.24 -24.12
N LEU A 136 2.73 -6.16 -23.48
CA LEU A 136 2.40 -6.81 -22.21
C LEU A 136 2.19 -8.33 -22.35
N GLU A 137 1.90 -8.84 -23.54
CA GLU A 137 1.77 -10.29 -23.82
C GLU A 137 3.05 -11.05 -23.46
N ARG A 138 4.22 -10.42 -23.68
CA ARG A 138 5.53 -10.99 -23.34
C ARG A 138 5.74 -11.18 -21.83
N ILE A 139 5.01 -10.41 -21.01
CA ILE A 139 5.14 -10.40 -19.54
C ILE A 139 4.07 -11.31 -18.92
N THR A 140 2.85 -11.33 -19.47
CA THR A 140 1.72 -12.15 -18.99
C THR A 140 1.82 -13.61 -19.41
N GLY A 141 2.39 -13.90 -20.59
CA GLY A 141 2.46 -15.25 -21.14
C GLY A 141 1.09 -15.93 -21.23
N ARG A 142 1.07 -17.26 -21.24
CA ARG A 142 -0.16 -18.07 -21.36
C ARG A 142 -1.11 -18.00 -20.14
N ARG A 143 -0.69 -17.41 -19.01
CA ARG A 143 -1.49 -17.37 -17.77
C ARG A 143 -2.38 -16.13 -17.65
N GLY A 144 -2.26 -15.16 -18.56
CA GLY A 144 -3.05 -13.93 -18.54
C GLY A 144 -2.79 -13.04 -17.33
N ILE A 145 -3.58 -11.97 -17.18
CA ILE A 145 -3.45 -11.00 -16.08
C ILE A 145 -3.78 -11.64 -14.73
N GLY A 146 -4.79 -12.52 -14.69
CA GLY A 146 -5.18 -13.24 -13.48
C GLY A 146 -4.02 -14.03 -12.89
N GLY A 147 -3.28 -14.76 -13.74
CA GLY A 147 -2.10 -15.52 -13.31
C GLY A 147 -0.97 -14.63 -12.80
N LEU A 148 -0.73 -13.47 -13.41
CA LEU A 148 0.28 -12.53 -12.88
C LEU A 148 -0.10 -12.00 -11.51
N ILE A 149 -1.36 -11.59 -11.33
CA ILE A 149 -1.83 -11.05 -10.05
C ILE A 149 -1.80 -12.15 -8.98
N GLY A 150 -2.26 -13.37 -9.31
CA GLY A 150 -2.15 -14.53 -8.44
C GLY A 150 -0.70 -14.80 -8.03
N GLN A 151 0.23 -14.76 -8.97
CA GLN A 151 1.66 -14.94 -8.71
C GLN A 151 2.24 -13.83 -7.80
N VAL A 152 1.83 -12.57 -8.00
CA VAL A 152 2.23 -11.46 -7.11
C VAL A 152 1.70 -11.67 -5.69
N VAL A 153 0.47 -12.16 -5.53
CA VAL A 153 -0.07 -12.47 -4.20
C VAL A 153 0.64 -13.67 -3.55
N ALA A 154 0.93 -14.74 -4.29
CA ALA A 154 1.76 -15.83 -3.78
C ALA A 154 3.12 -15.33 -3.30
N LEU A 155 3.79 -14.49 -4.10
CA LEU A 155 5.06 -13.87 -3.72
C LEU A 155 4.92 -13.07 -2.42
N TYR A 156 3.85 -12.30 -2.27
CA TYR A 156 3.57 -11.55 -1.05
C TYR A 156 3.40 -12.47 0.18
N VAL A 157 2.67 -13.57 0.03
CA VAL A 157 2.50 -14.58 1.08
C VAL A 157 3.83 -15.24 1.45
N TYR A 158 4.70 -15.52 0.47
CA TYR A 158 6.03 -16.04 0.73
C TYR A 158 6.90 -15.05 1.52
N PHE A 159 6.78 -13.75 1.25
CA PHE A 159 7.43 -12.71 2.04
C PHE A 159 6.92 -12.67 3.48
N ILE A 160 5.61 -12.77 3.71
CA ILE A 160 5.03 -12.84 5.06
C ILE A 160 5.55 -14.07 5.80
N ALA A 161 5.59 -15.22 5.14
CA ALA A 161 6.12 -16.46 5.73
C ALA A 161 7.61 -16.34 6.06
N LEU A 162 8.39 -15.68 5.19
CA LEU A 162 9.80 -15.39 5.43
C LEU A 162 9.99 -14.43 6.62
N LEU A 163 9.16 -13.40 6.74
CA LEU A 163 9.14 -12.48 7.88
C LEU A 163 8.85 -13.23 9.18
N ALA A 164 7.76 -14.02 9.21
CA ALA A 164 7.40 -14.81 10.38
C ALA A 164 8.48 -15.83 10.77
N ALA A 165 9.17 -16.42 9.78
CA ALA A 165 10.32 -17.28 10.01
C ALA A 165 11.53 -16.51 10.60
N ALA A 166 11.82 -15.31 10.10
CA ALA A 166 12.88 -14.45 10.64
C ALA A 166 12.58 -13.99 12.08
N ASP A 167 11.31 -13.64 12.37
CA ASP A 167 10.83 -13.32 13.72
C ASP A 167 10.98 -14.49 14.66
N THR A 168 10.63 -15.70 14.20
CA THR A 168 10.78 -16.93 14.99
C THR A 168 12.25 -17.23 15.29
N LEU A 169 13.16 -16.97 14.34
CA LEU A 169 14.62 -17.08 14.55
C LEU A 169 15.19 -15.95 15.41
N ASN A 170 14.38 -14.94 15.75
CA ASN A 170 14.78 -13.75 16.50
C ASN A 170 15.92 -12.94 15.83
N ILE A 171 15.96 -12.93 14.48
CA ILE A 171 16.94 -12.13 13.72
C ILE A 171 16.36 -10.75 13.48
N THR A 172 16.44 -9.88 14.49
CA THR A 172 15.81 -8.54 14.49
C THR A 172 16.12 -7.71 13.24
N ILE A 173 17.37 -7.74 12.76
CA ILE A 173 17.77 -6.98 11.57
C ILE A 173 17.02 -7.48 10.33
N LEU A 174 16.95 -8.80 10.14
CA LEU A 174 16.28 -9.41 9.00
C LEU A 174 14.76 -9.16 9.08
N SER A 175 14.18 -9.35 10.26
CA SER A 175 12.77 -9.06 10.53
C SER A 175 12.39 -7.62 10.19
N ASN A 176 13.18 -6.64 10.62
CA ASN A 176 12.90 -5.23 10.34
C ASN A 176 12.96 -4.89 8.85
N LEU A 177 13.95 -5.46 8.14
CA LEU A 177 14.08 -5.28 6.69
C LEU A 177 12.92 -5.93 5.95
N LEU A 178 12.55 -7.16 6.32
CA LEU A 178 11.42 -7.88 5.72
C LEU A 178 10.09 -7.21 6.02
N ASN A 179 9.88 -6.68 7.23
CA ASN A 179 8.67 -5.94 7.59
C ASN A 179 8.54 -4.67 6.74
N THR A 180 9.63 -3.95 6.54
CA THR A 180 9.67 -2.79 5.64
C THR A 180 9.25 -3.21 4.23
N ILE A 181 9.86 -4.25 3.66
CA ILE A 181 9.51 -4.72 2.30
C ILE A 181 8.03 -5.18 2.22
N THR A 182 7.54 -5.85 3.27
CA THR A 182 6.15 -6.36 3.35
C THR A 182 5.12 -5.23 3.36
N VAL A 183 5.43 -4.07 3.94
CA VAL A 183 4.53 -2.90 3.90
C VAL A 183 4.59 -2.20 2.53
N TYR A 184 5.75 -2.19 1.89
CA TYR A 184 5.95 -1.49 0.61
C TYR A 184 5.28 -2.21 -0.57
N ILE A 185 5.22 -3.56 -0.58
CA ILE A 185 4.61 -4.30 -1.72
C ILE A 185 3.14 -3.91 -1.97
N PRO A 186 2.23 -3.94 -0.98
CA PRO A 186 0.84 -3.51 -1.18
C PRO A 186 0.71 -2.04 -1.60
N GLN A 187 1.56 -1.16 -1.06
CA GLN A 187 1.59 0.25 -1.44
C GLN A 187 1.94 0.41 -2.92
N LEU A 188 2.99 -0.27 -3.39
CA LEU A 188 3.39 -0.24 -4.80
C LEU A 188 2.27 -0.73 -5.73
N ILE A 189 1.57 -1.81 -5.36
CA ILE A 189 0.43 -2.32 -6.11
C ILE A 189 -0.71 -1.29 -6.13
N GLY A 190 -1.02 -0.69 -4.98
CA GLY A 190 -2.02 0.37 -4.86
C GLY A 190 -1.69 1.58 -5.74
N GLY A 191 -0.43 2.04 -5.74
CA GLY A 191 0.02 3.14 -6.59
C GLY A 191 -0.06 2.81 -8.07
N ALA A 192 0.30 1.58 -8.47
CA ALA A 192 0.13 1.11 -9.84
C ALA A 192 -1.36 1.08 -10.25
N ALA A 193 -2.25 0.61 -9.38
CA ALA A 193 -3.69 0.62 -9.62
C ALA A 193 -4.23 2.04 -9.78
N VAL A 194 -3.79 2.99 -8.95
CA VAL A 194 -4.14 4.42 -9.07
C VAL A 194 -3.63 5.01 -10.39
N LEU A 195 -2.42 4.69 -10.84
CA LEU A 195 -1.93 5.13 -12.17
C LEU A 195 -2.85 4.62 -13.28
N LEU A 196 -3.15 3.32 -13.29
CA LEU A 196 -3.96 2.71 -14.34
C LEU A 196 -5.37 3.33 -14.40
N ALA A 197 -6.03 3.43 -13.24
CA ALA A 197 -7.35 4.05 -13.15
C ALA A 197 -7.32 5.54 -13.53
N GLY A 198 -6.27 6.25 -13.13
CA GLY A 198 -6.12 7.67 -13.42
C GLY A 198 -5.79 7.99 -14.88
N ILE A 199 -5.02 7.14 -15.56
CA ILE A 199 -4.78 7.27 -17.01
C ILE A 199 -6.09 7.15 -17.76
N TRP A 200 -6.89 6.11 -17.44
CA TRP A 200 -8.21 5.91 -18.02
C TRP A 200 -9.13 7.11 -17.78
N LEU A 201 -9.14 7.65 -16.55
CA LEU A 201 -9.93 8.83 -16.19
C LEU A 201 -9.47 10.08 -16.96
N GLY A 202 -8.16 10.28 -17.12
CA GLY A 202 -7.60 11.42 -17.84
C GLY A 202 -7.95 11.42 -19.32
N ASP A 203 -7.95 10.25 -19.95
CA ASP A 203 -8.39 10.11 -21.32
C ASP A 203 -9.88 10.38 -21.48
N TRP A 204 -10.72 9.82 -20.59
CA TRP A 204 -12.15 10.07 -20.59
C TRP A 204 -12.49 11.56 -20.42
N LEU A 205 -11.90 12.23 -19.42
CA LEU A 205 -12.12 13.65 -19.18
C LEU A 205 -11.66 14.53 -20.36
N GLY A 206 -10.52 14.21 -20.97
CA GLY A 206 -10.02 14.97 -22.11
C GLY A 206 -10.89 14.84 -23.36
N THR A 207 -11.43 13.65 -23.63
CA THR A 207 -12.32 13.41 -24.78
C THR A 207 -13.64 14.17 -24.67
N GLN A 208 -14.28 14.17 -23.49
CA GLN A 208 -15.53 14.90 -23.26
C GLN A 208 -15.41 16.41 -23.54
N ILE A 209 -14.27 17.01 -23.17
CA ILE A 209 -14.02 18.43 -23.36
C ILE A 209 -13.71 18.74 -24.84
N ALA A 210 -12.95 17.86 -25.50
CA ALA A 210 -12.63 18.00 -26.92
C ALA A 210 -13.86 17.87 -27.83
N GLU A 211 -14.89 17.12 -27.42
CA GLU A 211 -16.10 16.89 -28.21
C GLU A 211 -17.12 18.05 -28.15
N THR A 212 -16.98 18.98 -27.21
CA THR A 212 -18.03 19.98 -26.92
C THR A 212 -18.05 21.16 -27.91
N ASP A 213 -17.01 21.45 -28.70
CA ASP A 213 -17.11 22.50 -29.74
C ASP A 213 -15.98 22.48 -30.81
N ARG A 214 -16.33 22.71 -32.09
CA ARG A 214 -15.43 22.62 -33.28
C ARG A 214 -14.41 23.77 -33.46
N LYS A 215 -14.20 24.63 -32.46
CA LYS A 215 -13.25 25.76 -32.58
C LYS A 215 -11.86 25.36 -32.08
N ARG A 216 -10.80 25.89 -32.72
CA ARG A 216 -9.37 25.69 -32.36
C ARG A 216 -8.99 25.99 -30.90
N LEU A 217 -9.86 26.66 -30.13
CA LEU A 217 -9.61 26.96 -28.72
C LEU A 217 -9.90 25.76 -27.80
N THR A 218 -10.78 24.83 -28.20
CA THR A 218 -11.18 23.68 -27.38
C THR A 218 -10.04 22.65 -27.25
N ASP A 219 -9.19 22.52 -28.28
CA ASP A 219 -8.06 21.58 -28.28
C ASP A 219 -7.01 21.93 -27.20
N TYR A 220 -6.68 23.22 -27.05
CA TYR A 220 -5.72 23.66 -26.02
C TYR A 220 -6.26 23.49 -24.60
N VAL A 221 -7.57 23.69 -24.42
CA VAL A 221 -8.24 23.47 -23.13
C VAL A 221 -8.24 21.98 -22.78
N GLY A 222 -8.58 21.11 -23.74
CA GLY A 222 -8.53 19.65 -23.55
C GLY A 222 -7.13 19.15 -23.19
N LEU A 223 -6.09 19.67 -23.85
CA LEU A 223 -4.70 19.33 -23.53
C LEU A 223 -4.30 19.81 -22.13
N GLY A 224 -4.72 21.01 -21.73
CA GLY A 224 -4.51 21.53 -20.38
C GLY A 224 -5.15 20.67 -19.30
N VAL A 225 -6.40 20.22 -19.51
CA VAL A 225 -7.09 19.33 -18.56
C VAL A 225 -6.39 17.99 -18.46
N LYS A 226 -6.02 17.36 -19.59
CA LYS A 226 -5.24 16.11 -19.56
C LYS A 226 -3.93 16.26 -18.80
N ALA A 227 -3.20 17.36 -19.01
CA ALA A 227 -1.95 17.62 -18.31
C ALA A 227 -2.15 17.74 -16.79
N ILE A 228 -3.20 18.44 -16.33
CA ILE A 228 -3.53 18.55 -14.92
C ILE A 228 -3.95 17.20 -14.33
N VAL A 229 -4.81 16.45 -15.02
CA VAL A 229 -5.27 15.14 -14.53
C VAL A 229 -4.10 14.17 -14.44
N TYR A 230 -3.25 14.07 -15.45
CA TYR A 230 -2.06 13.21 -15.40
C TYR A 230 -1.10 13.63 -14.30
N TYR A 231 -0.88 14.93 -14.12
CA TYR A 231 -0.08 15.42 -13.01
C TYR A 231 -0.65 14.94 -11.66
N LEU A 232 -1.96 15.10 -11.43
CA LEU A 232 -2.62 14.70 -10.19
C LEU A 232 -2.55 13.17 -10.00
N VAL A 233 -2.80 12.40 -11.05
CA VAL A 233 -2.75 10.94 -11.04
C VAL A 233 -1.35 10.43 -10.70
N ILE A 234 -0.31 10.98 -11.35
CA ILE A 234 1.08 10.64 -11.05
C ILE A 234 1.39 10.95 -9.59
N THR A 235 0.99 12.13 -9.13
CA THR A 235 1.22 12.57 -7.75
C THR A 235 0.52 11.66 -6.74
N MET A 236 -0.76 11.36 -6.94
CA MET A 236 -1.54 10.45 -6.10
C MET A 236 -0.94 9.04 -6.10
N ALA A 237 -0.60 8.51 -7.27
CA ALA A 237 -0.01 7.19 -7.38
C ALA A 237 1.34 7.09 -6.66
N LEU A 238 2.20 8.12 -6.76
CA LEU A 238 3.46 8.15 -6.01
C LEU A 238 3.20 8.14 -4.50
N GLN A 239 2.23 8.91 -4.02
CA GLN A 239 1.86 8.92 -2.60
C GLN A 239 1.30 7.57 -2.14
N THR A 240 0.42 6.95 -2.93
CA THR A 240 -0.14 5.62 -2.64
C THR A 240 0.95 4.54 -2.65
N ALA A 241 1.93 4.67 -3.55
CA ALA A 241 3.11 3.81 -3.62
C ALA A 241 4.10 3.98 -2.46
N GLY A 242 3.83 4.91 -1.54
CA GLY A 242 4.70 5.17 -0.38
C GLY A 242 5.85 6.13 -0.66
N PHE A 243 5.91 6.72 -1.86
CA PHE A 243 6.93 7.71 -2.19
C PHE A 243 6.52 9.10 -1.67
N ASN A 244 7.51 9.84 -1.17
CA ASN A 244 7.28 11.23 -0.78
C ASN A 244 7.14 12.12 -2.02
N ALA A 245 5.89 12.39 -2.41
CA ALA A 245 5.56 13.29 -3.52
C ALA A 245 5.51 14.77 -3.12
N SER A 246 6.08 15.16 -1.97
CA SER A 246 6.03 16.56 -1.50
C SER A 246 6.64 17.53 -2.50
N ILE A 247 7.72 17.14 -3.20
CA ILE A 247 8.35 18.00 -4.22
C ILE A 247 7.36 18.23 -5.37
N LEU A 248 6.68 17.17 -5.82
CA LEU A 248 5.61 17.29 -6.81
C LEU A 248 4.55 18.25 -6.26
N ASN A 249 3.91 17.95 -5.13
CA ASN A 249 2.86 18.78 -4.53
C ASN A 249 3.26 20.26 -4.46
N THR A 250 4.46 20.57 -3.99
CA THR A 250 4.98 21.93 -3.90
C THR A 250 5.11 22.59 -5.26
N LEU A 251 5.66 21.90 -6.26
CA LEU A 251 5.77 22.44 -7.63
C LEU A 251 4.40 22.71 -8.24
N PHE A 252 3.41 21.83 -8.00
CA PHE A 252 2.04 22.06 -8.47
C PHE A 252 1.39 23.24 -7.78
N VAL A 253 1.49 23.32 -6.45
CA VAL A 253 0.94 24.45 -5.71
C VAL A 253 1.58 25.75 -6.18
N ILE A 254 2.90 25.82 -6.38
CA ILE A 254 3.57 27.03 -6.89
C ILE A 254 3.10 27.37 -8.30
N ALA A 255 3.07 26.39 -9.22
CA ALA A 255 2.65 26.62 -10.60
C ALA A 255 1.18 27.06 -10.68
N MET A 256 0.29 26.40 -9.93
CA MET A 256 -1.13 26.71 -9.84
C MET A 256 -1.35 28.06 -9.16
N THR A 257 -0.64 28.37 -8.09
CA THR A 257 -0.69 29.67 -7.42
C THR A 257 -0.19 30.77 -8.34
N ALA A 258 0.86 30.54 -9.12
CA ALA A 258 1.34 31.52 -10.10
C ALA A 258 0.31 31.73 -11.21
N LEU A 259 -0.23 30.66 -11.79
CA LEU A 259 -1.20 30.73 -12.87
C LEU A 259 -2.52 31.36 -12.41
N PHE A 260 -3.15 30.80 -11.38
CA PHE A 260 -4.41 31.31 -10.85
C PHE A 260 -4.26 32.60 -10.07
N GLY A 261 -3.13 32.82 -9.39
CA GLY A 261 -2.83 34.08 -8.73
C GLY A 261 -2.68 35.22 -9.74
N SER A 262 -2.02 34.98 -10.88
CA SER A 262 -1.94 35.98 -11.96
C SER A 262 -3.31 36.26 -12.59
N LEU A 263 -4.12 35.23 -12.85
CA LEU A 263 -5.50 35.36 -13.34
C LEU A 263 -6.39 36.12 -12.34
N ALA A 264 -6.28 35.81 -11.05
CA ALA A 264 -7.03 36.49 -10.00
C ALA A 264 -6.66 37.98 -9.94
N LEU A 265 -5.36 38.31 -9.99
CA LEU A 265 -4.90 39.70 -10.04
C LEU A 265 -5.40 40.42 -11.28
N ALA A 266 -5.31 39.79 -12.46
CA ALA A 266 -5.82 40.36 -13.70
C ALA A 266 -7.34 40.62 -13.63
N PHE A 267 -8.10 39.67 -13.06
CA PHE A 267 -9.54 39.81 -12.85
C PHE A 267 -9.87 40.94 -11.87
N ILE A 268 -9.13 41.06 -10.77
CA ILE A 268 -9.29 42.16 -9.79
C ILE A 268 -9.06 43.51 -10.47
N ILE A 269 -7.99 43.66 -11.26
CA ILE A 269 -7.68 44.90 -11.98
C ILE A 269 -8.76 45.20 -13.03
N ALA A 270 -9.15 44.19 -13.81
CA ALA A 270 -10.15 44.34 -14.86
C ALA A 270 -11.52 44.74 -14.27
N ALA A 271 -11.94 44.12 -13.17
CA ALA A 271 -13.16 44.46 -12.46
C ALA A 271 -13.07 45.85 -11.83
N GLY A 272 -11.93 46.19 -11.21
CA GLY A 272 -11.71 47.50 -10.58
C GLY A 272 -11.73 48.65 -11.58
N VAL A 273 -10.97 48.55 -12.67
CA VAL A 273 -10.92 49.58 -13.72
C VAL A 273 -12.20 49.59 -14.54
N GLY A 274 -12.71 48.42 -14.93
CA GLY A 274 -13.91 48.29 -15.75
C GLY A 274 -15.17 48.75 -15.01
N GLY A 275 -15.32 48.38 -13.75
CA GLY A 275 -16.40 48.87 -12.89
C GLY A 275 -16.30 50.38 -12.66
N ALA A 276 -15.11 50.88 -12.33
CA ALA A 276 -14.89 52.30 -12.10
C ALA A 276 -15.07 53.17 -13.35
N LEU A 277 -14.84 52.65 -14.56
CA LEU A 277 -15.12 53.38 -15.80
C LEU A 277 -16.59 53.23 -16.21
N GLY A 278 -17.16 52.04 -16.14
CA GLY A 278 -18.55 51.78 -16.55
C GLY A 278 -19.61 52.43 -15.66
N SER A 279 -19.29 52.68 -14.38
CA SER A 279 -20.21 53.37 -13.47
C SER A 279 -20.15 54.90 -13.57
N LYS A 280 -19.18 55.49 -14.28
CA LYS A 280 -19.00 56.96 -14.31
C LYS A 280 -20.20 57.67 -14.91
N ASP A 281 -20.68 57.21 -16.05
CA ASP A 281 -21.77 57.86 -16.78
C ASP A 281 -23.10 57.70 -16.03
N TYR A 282 -23.37 56.50 -15.50
CA TYR A 282 -24.57 56.24 -14.68
C TYR A 282 -24.61 57.10 -13.41
N ILE A 283 -23.47 57.23 -12.73
CA ILE A 283 -23.36 58.10 -11.56
C ILE A 283 -23.55 59.57 -11.97
N ALA A 284 -22.93 60.02 -13.05
CA ALA A 284 -23.03 61.41 -13.51
C ALA A 284 -24.47 61.82 -13.84
N ASP A 285 -25.25 60.94 -14.48
CA ASP A 285 -26.64 61.22 -14.85
C ASP A 285 -27.57 61.24 -13.63
N ASN A 286 -27.36 60.36 -12.62
CA ASN A 286 -28.21 60.27 -11.44
C ASN A 286 -27.83 61.22 -10.29
N ILE A 287 -26.62 61.80 -10.30
CA ILE A 287 -26.10 62.61 -9.19
C ILE A 287 -26.92 63.88 -8.95
N ALA A 288 -27.50 64.45 -10.01
CA ALA A 288 -28.28 65.67 -9.94
C ALA A 288 -29.64 65.47 -9.27
N ASP A 289 -30.24 64.28 -9.42
CA ASP A 289 -31.47 63.91 -8.74
C ASP A 289 -31.22 63.62 -7.26
N TRP A 290 -30.15 62.89 -6.95
CA TRP A 290 -29.76 62.60 -5.56
C TRP A 290 -29.39 63.86 -4.79
N MET A 291 -28.65 64.81 -5.38
CA MET A 291 -28.35 66.09 -4.74
C MET A 291 -29.61 66.92 -4.50
N ARG A 292 -30.59 66.88 -5.42
CA ARG A 292 -31.87 67.57 -5.24
C ARG A 292 -32.67 66.97 -4.10
N GLU A 293 -32.73 65.65 -3.99
CA GLU A 293 -33.44 64.97 -2.91
C GLU A 293 -32.76 65.20 -1.55
N ALA A 294 -31.44 65.07 -1.48
CA ALA A 294 -30.66 65.30 -0.26
C ALA A 294 -30.79 66.74 0.26
N ARG A 295 -30.81 67.72 -0.66
CA ARG A 295 -31.03 69.12 -0.30
C ARG A 295 -32.44 69.37 0.21
N ARG A 296 -33.43 68.66 -0.34
CA ARG A 296 -34.83 68.74 0.09
C ARG A 296 -35.00 68.16 1.49
N SER A 297 -34.38 67.01 1.79
CA SER A 297 -34.38 66.43 3.14
C SER A 297 -33.67 67.32 4.16
N ALA A 298 -32.57 67.98 3.81
CA ALA A 298 -31.88 68.89 4.73
C ALA A 298 -32.69 70.17 5.02
N SER A 299 -33.43 70.71 4.03
CA SER A 299 -34.30 71.86 4.26
C SER A 299 -35.52 71.56 5.15
N PHE A 300 -35.99 70.30 5.18
CA PHE A 300 -37.03 69.89 6.12
C PHE A 300 -36.54 69.84 7.57
N GLU A 301 -35.25 69.57 7.80
CA GLU A 301 -34.67 69.51 9.15
C GLU A 301 -34.40 70.91 9.73
N ASP A 302 -34.06 71.89 8.90
CA ASP A 302 -33.93 73.29 9.32
C ASP A 302 -35.31 73.93 9.62
N GLU A 303 -36.39 73.57 8.92
CA GLU A 303 -37.75 74.06 9.20
C GLU A 303 -38.38 73.47 10.48
N ASP A 304 -38.06 72.23 10.87
CA ASP A 304 -38.54 71.62 12.12
C ASP A 304 -37.75 72.08 13.36
N SER A 305 -36.49 72.51 13.21
CA SER A 305 -35.66 73.02 14.32
C SER A 305 -36.08 74.42 14.83
N ASP A 306 -36.77 75.20 14.00
CA ASP A 306 -37.36 76.50 14.37
C ASP A 306 -38.79 76.35 14.98
N MET A 307 -39.39 75.15 14.93
CA MET A 307 -40.72 74.88 15.50
C MET A 307 -40.72 74.08 16.82
N SER A 308 -39.57 73.63 17.35
CA SER A 308 -39.49 73.00 18.68
C SER A 308 -39.31 73.99 19.84
N GLY A 309 -39.50 75.29 19.56
CA GLY A 309 -39.24 76.38 20.49
C GLY A 309 -40.43 76.88 21.32
N GLU A 310 -41.63 76.30 21.29
CA GLU A 310 -42.68 76.68 22.26
C GLU A 310 -43.88 75.73 22.19
N SER A 311 -44.05 74.88 23.19
CA SER A 311 -45.40 74.56 23.68
C SER A 311 -45.33 74.16 25.15
N GLY A 312 -45.84 75.07 25.98
CA GLY A 312 -46.02 74.90 27.40
C GLY A 312 -46.95 73.73 27.71
N PHE A 313 -46.53 72.95 28.69
CA PHE A 313 -47.32 71.91 29.32
C PHE A 313 -48.19 72.56 30.40
N GLU A 314 -49.52 72.56 30.22
CA GLU A 314 -50.49 72.99 31.22
C GLU A 314 -51.42 71.80 31.58
N PRO A 315 -51.66 71.51 32.88
CA PRO A 315 -52.21 70.24 33.32
C PRO A 315 -53.75 70.23 33.34
N PRO A 316 -54.40 69.06 33.27
CA PRO A 316 -55.85 68.98 33.31
C PRO A 316 -56.37 68.97 34.75
N SER A 317 -57.41 69.77 34.97
CA SER A 317 -58.31 69.73 36.13
C SER A 317 -59.40 68.68 35.92
N ASP A 318 -59.36 67.63 36.74
CA ASP A 318 -60.49 67.04 37.50
C ASP A 318 -60.01 65.79 38.27
#